data_AF-A0A5S3YZA8-F1
#
_entry.id   AF-A0A5S3YZA8-F1
#
_cell.length_a   1.000
_cell.length_b   1.000
_cell.length_c   1.000
_cell.angle_alpha   90.00
_cell.angle_beta   90.00
_cell.angle_gamma   90.00
#
_symmetry.space_group_name_H-M   'P 1'
#
loop_
_entity.id
_entity.type
_entity.pdbx_description
1 polymer ?
#
loop_
_entity_poly.entity_id
_entity_poly.type
_entity_poly.pdbx_seq_one_letter_code
_entity_poly.pdbx_strand_id
1 'polypeptide(L)'
;QFENSQAFKQAKDVSALLPVLNETLAEFDKHLSVSKIESQSGKHRRTAKPYEPWFAKLERKNFGFNHVEILPGNVGILAFWGFSNVTEQSKQKVHALMTLLDGVDSLIIDLRENGGGEAAMVQLISSYFLDQRTHLNSFYSRDTGKTSEYWTVP
;
A
#
# COMPACT_ATOMS: atom_id res chain seq x y z
N GLN A 1 -7.07 -31.58 11.15
CA GLN A 1 -8.23 -30.79 11.65
C GLN A 1 -9.33 -30.62 10.59
N PHE A 2 -9.01 -30.41 9.30
CA PHE A 2 -10.04 -30.26 8.24
C PHE A 2 -10.17 -31.45 7.30
N GLU A 3 -9.25 -32.42 7.35
CA GLU A 3 -9.46 -33.70 6.68
C GLU A 3 -10.79 -34.29 7.15
N ASN A 4 -11.69 -34.57 6.21
CA ASN A 4 -12.95 -35.27 6.41
C ASN A 4 -14.15 -34.51 7.02
N SER A 5 -14.14 -33.17 7.03
CA SER A 5 -15.36 -32.42 7.42
C SER A 5 -16.53 -32.76 6.48
N GLN A 6 -17.76 -32.80 7.03
CA GLN A 6 -18.96 -33.08 6.23
C GLN A 6 -19.16 -32.01 5.14
N ALA A 7 -18.80 -30.75 5.41
CA ALA A 7 -18.90 -29.67 4.44
C ALA A 7 -18.02 -29.94 3.20
N PHE A 8 -16.76 -30.36 3.38
CA PHE A 8 -15.89 -30.72 2.26
C PHE A 8 -16.38 -31.97 1.52
N LYS A 9 -16.95 -32.96 2.22
CA LYS A 9 -17.52 -34.17 1.60
C LYS A 9 -18.77 -33.90 0.77
N GLN A 10 -19.53 -32.86 1.10
CA GLN A 10 -20.76 -32.47 0.41
C GLN A 10 -20.51 -31.54 -0.79
N ALA A 11 -19.34 -30.91 -0.86
CA ALA A 11 -18.94 -30.09 -2.00
C ALA A 11 -18.59 -30.95 -3.22
N LYS A 12 -19.56 -31.13 -4.13
CA LYS A 12 -19.42 -32.01 -5.32
C LYS A 12 -18.90 -31.31 -6.58
N ASP A 13 -18.79 -29.99 -6.56
CA ASP A 13 -18.28 -29.18 -7.66
C ASP A 13 -17.52 -27.95 -7.14
N VAL A 14 -16.88 -27.21 -8.06
CA VAL A 14 -16.08 -26.03 -7.73
C VAL A 14 -16.92 -24.93 -7.07
N SER A 15 -18.18 -24.77 -7.47
CA SER A 15 -19.07 -23.74 -6.93
C SER A 15 -19.42 -24.02 -5.47
N ALA A 16 -19.60 -25.30 -5.12
CA ALA A 16 -19.83 -25.74 -3.74
C ALA A 16 -18.53 -25.78 -2.91
N LEU A 17 -17.38 -26.04 -3.54
CA LEU A 17 -16.09 -26.16 -2.84
C LEU A 17 -15.48 -24.80 -2.45
N LEU A 18 -15.52 -23.81 -3.34
CA LEU A 18 -14.82 -22.53 -3.13
C LEU A 18 -15.25 -21.78 -1.86
N PRO A 19 -16.55 -21.67 -1.52
CA PRO A 19 -16.97 -21.03 -0.27
C PRO A 19 -16.44 -21.75 0.96
N VAL A 20 -16.59 -23.08 1.03
CA VAL A 20 -16.13 -23.90 2.16
C VAL A 20 -14.61 -23.79 2.32
N LEU A 21 -13.87 -23.83 1.22
CA LEU A 21 -12.43 -23.68 1.22
C LEU A 21 -12.00 -22.29 1.69
N ASN A 22 -12.57 -21.22 1.15
CA ASN A 22 -12.20 -19.86 1.51
C ASN A 22 -12.62 -19.48 2.94
N GLU A 23 -13.76 -19.98 3.42
CA GLU A 23 -14.16 -19.83 4.82
C GLU A 23 -13.15 -20.52 5.75
N THR A 24 -12.76 -21.75 5.41
CA THR A 24 -11.72 -22.49 6.16
C THR A 24 -10.38 -21.76 6.12
N LEU A 25 -9.95 -21.27 4.96
CA LEU A 25 -8.68 -20.52 4.82
C LEU A 25 -8.72 -19.22 5.63
N ALA A 26 -9.85 -18.52 5.67
CA ALA A 26 -10.02 -17.26 6.39
C ALA A 26 -9.92 -17.40 7.92
N GLU A 27 -10.06 -18.61 8.47
CA GLU A 27 -9.74 -18.89 9.88
C GLU A 27 -8.24 -18.77 10.18
N PHE A 28 -7.39 -19.04 9.17
CA PHE A 28 -5.92 -18.97 9.29
C PHE A 28 -5.36 -17.65 8.78
N ASP A 29 -5.81 -17.24 7.60
CA ASP A 29 -5.33 -16.03 6.94
C ASP A 29 -6.41 -15.46 6.02
N LYS A 30 -6.89 -14.26 6.36
CA LYS A 30 -7.90 -13.54 5.59
C LYS A 30 -7.37 -12.97 4.26
N HIS A 31 -6.07 -13.03 4.03
CA HIS A 31 -5.43 -12.61 2.79
C HIS A 31 -5.25 -13.76 1.79
N LEU A 32 -5.40 -15.01 2.23
CA LEU A 32 -5.30 -16.19 1.38
C LEU A 32 -6.68 -16.61 0.89
N SER A 33 -6.88 -16.61 -0.43
CA SER A 33 -8.12 -17.08 -1.05
C SER A 33 -7.85 -17.81 -2.36
N VAL A 34 -8.78 -18.67 -2.72
CA VAL A 34 -8.80 -19.42 -3.98
C VAL A 34 -10.01 -18.94 -4.79
N SER A 35 -9.80 -18.68 -6.07
CA SER A 35 -10.87 -18.29 -7.00
C SER A 35 -10.74 -19.08 -8.30
N LYS A 36 -11.88 -19.26 -8.98
CA LYS A 36 -11.90 -19.85 -10.31
C LYS A 36 -11.46 -18.79 -11.32
N ILE A 37 -10.47 -19.13 -12.15
CA ILE A 37 -10.11 -18.32 -13.30
C ILE A 37 -11.11 -18.61 -14.42
N GLU A 38 -12.05 -17.71 -14.68
CA GLU A 38 -12.90 -17.81 -15.85
C GLU A 38 -12.09 -17.41 -17.10
N SER A 39 -11.88 -18.37 -18.01
CA SER A 39 -11.38 -18.06 -19.35
C SER A 39 -12.43 -17.20 -20.05
N GLN A 40 -12.16 -15.91 -20.20
CA GLN A 40 -12.99 -15.03 -21.02
C GLN A 40 -12.82 -15.40 -22.50
N SER A 41 -13.62 -16.37 -22.97
CA SER A 41 -13.88 -16.57 -24.39
C SER A 41 -14.94 -15.57 -24.86
N GLY A 42 -14.61 -14.27 -24.81
CA GLY A 42 -15.57 -13.22 -25.15
C GLY A 42 -14.88 -11.94 -25.59
N LYS A 43 -14.96 -11.64 -26.89
CA LYS A 43 -14.53 -10.38 -27.50
C LYS A 43 -15.34 -9.20 -26.95
N HIS A 44 -15.03 -8.72 -25.75
CA HIS A 44 -15.39 -7.36 -25.33
C HIS A 44 -14.19 -6.45 -25.56
N ARG A 45 -14.05 -5.98 -26.80
CA ARG A 45 -13.31 -4.74 -27.09
C ARG A 45 -14.11 -3.58 -26.51
N ARG A 46 -14.15 -3.47 -25.18
CA ARG A 46 -14.50 -2.23 -24.50
C ARG A 46 -13.46 -1.22 -25.00
N THR A 47 -13.89 -0.06 -25.47
CA THR A 47 -12.99 1.08 -25.68
C THR A 47 -12.32 1.35 -24.33
N ALA A 48 -11.15 0.77 -24.11
CA ALA A 48 -10.45 0.89 -22.84
C ALA A 48 -10.17 2.37 -22.65
N LYS A 49 -10.75 2.97 -21.60
CA LYS A 49 -10.28 4.28 -21.15
C LYS A 49 -8.76 4.15 -20.98
N PRO A 50 -7.96 5.15 -21.38
CA PRO A 50 -6.52 5.09 -21.21
C PRO A 50 -6.20 4.71 -19.75
N TYR A 51 -5.55 3.57 -19.57
CA TYR A 51 -5.08 3.16 -18.25
C TYR A 51 -3.82 3.93 -17.96
N GLU A 52 -3.86 4.72 -16.90
CA GLU A 52 -2.66 5.35 -16.36
C GLU A 52 -2.12 4.46 -15.24
N PRO A 53 -0.84 4.02 -15.31
CA PRO A 53 -0.21 3.31 -14.20
C PRO A 53 -0.21 4.13 -12.91
N TRP A 54 -0.45 3.47 -11.78
CA TRP A 54 -0.53 4.10 -10.45
C TRP A 54 0.63 5.06 -10.17
N PHE A 55 1.87 4.63 -10.36
CA PHE A 55 3.05 5.45 -10.09
C PHE A 55 3.20 6.64 -11.05
N ALA A 56 2.81 6.50 -12.32
CA ALA A 56 2.80 7.63 -13.27
C ALA A 56 1.76 8.67 -12.86
N LYS A 57 0.59 8.23 -12.35
CA LYS A 57 -0.44 9.11 -11.81
C LYS A 57 0.06 9.86 -10.58
N LEU A 58 0.74 9.18 -9.65
CA LEU A 58 1.32 9.82 -8.47
C LEU A 58 2.36 10.87 -8.87
N GLU A 59 3.31 10.49 -9.73
CA GLU A 59 4.37 11.38 -10.20
C GLU A 59 3.82 12.68 -10.82
N ARG A 60 2.89 12.59 -11.78
CA ARG A 60 2.30 13.80 -12.39
C ARG A 60 1.45 14.63 -11.42
N LYS A 61 1.03 14.05 -10.29
CA LYS A 61 0.19 14.68 -9.26
C LYS A 61 1.01 14.93 -8.00
N ASN A 62 2.13 15.63 -8.16
CA ASN A 62 3.02 16.04 -7.08
C ASN A 62 3.48 14.87 -6.20
N PHE A 63 3.79 13.72 -6.80
CA PHE A 63 4.25 12.54 -6.07
C PHE A 63 3.24 11.99 -5.04
N GLY A 64 1.95 12.32 -5.18
CA GLY A 64 0.90 11.94 -4.24
C GLY A 64 0.56 13.00 -3.19
N PHE A 65 1.37 14.05 -3.03
CA PHE A 65 1.10 15.15 -2.10
C PHE A 65 0.03 16.09 -2.65
N ASN A 66 -1.12 16.17 -1.99
CA ASN A 66 -2.27 16.94 -2.46
C ASN A 66 -2.61 18.16 -1.61
N HIS A 67 -2.12 18.26 -0.37
CA HIS A 67 -2.38 19.42 0.47
C HIS A 67 -1.31 19.61 1.55
N VAL A 68 -0.93 20.86 1.80
CA VAL A 68 -0.08 21.28 2.92
C VAL A 68 -0.55 22.64 3.41
N GLU A 69 -0.67 22.80 4.72
CA GLU A 69 -1.15 24.04 5.35
C GLU A 69 -0.62 24.13 6.79
N ILE A 70 -0.43 25.36 7.30
CA ILE A 70 -0.23 25.62 8.73
C ILE A 70 -1.51 26.30 9.24
N LEU A 71 -2.23 25.60 10.11
CA LEU A 71 -3.47 26.07 10.73
C LEU A 71 -3.21 27.04 11.89
N PRO A 72 -4.24 27.82 12.32
CA PRO A 72 -4.18 28.58 13.56
C PRO A 72 -3.73 27.72 14.75
N GLY A 73 -2.90 28.30 15.62
CA GLY A 73 -2.24 27.54 16.69
C GLY A 73 -0.99 26.78 16.24
N ASN A 74 -0.45 27.10 15.05
CA ASN A 74 0.80 26.57 14.52
C ASN A 74 0.77 25.04 14.34
N VAL A 75 -0.36 24.50 13.86
CA VAL A 75 -0.54 23.08 13.59
C VAL A 75 -0.40 22.83 12.09
N GLY A 76 0.62 22.09 11.69
CA GLY A 76 0.82 21.67 10.31
C GLY A 76 -0.16 20.57 9.90
N ILE A 77 -0.64 20.62 8.66
CA ILE A 77 -1.29 19.50 7.98
C ILE A 77 -0.45 19.14 6.76
N LEU A 78 -0.16 17.84 6.61
CA LEU A 78 0.40 17.25 5.41
C LEU A 78 -0.51 16.12 4.94
N ALA A 79 -1.15 16.29 3.79
CA ALA A 79 -1.99 15.25 3.18
C ALA A 79 -1.37 14.71 1.89
N PHE A 80 -1.44 13.39 1.74
CA PHE A 80 -1.05 12.71 0.51
C PHE A 80 -1.82 11.41 0.33
N TRP A 81 -2.17 11.12 -0.93
CA TRP A 81 -3.07 10.02 -1.31
C TRP A 81 -2.33 8.80 -1.88
N GLY A 82 -1.00 8.81 -1.86
CA GLY A 82 -0.19 7.63 -2.18
C GLY A 82 1.30 7.89 -2.00
N PHE A 83 2.07 6.79 -1.99
CA PHE A 83 3.52 6.78 -1.83
C PHE A 83 4.18 6.58 -3.20
N SER A 84 4.73 7.63 -3.80
CA SER A 84 5.37 7.52 -5.13
C SER A 84 6.70 6.78 -5.09
N ASN A 85 7.23 6.42 -6.26
CA ASN A 85 8.63 6.03 -6.38
C ASN A 85 9.57 7.11 -5.82
N VAL A 86 10.68 6.68 -5.25
CA VAL A 86 11.74 7.58 -4.75
C VAL A 86 12.70 7.92 -5.89
N THR A 87 12.44 9.05 -6.54
CA THR A 87 13.33 9.72 -7.50
C THR A 87 13.94 10.99 -6.89
N GLU A 88 14.95 11.57 -7.53
CA GLU A 88 15.53 12.85 -7.06
C GLU A 88 14.48 13.97 -6.96
N GLN A 89 13.54 14.05 -7.90
CA GLN A 89 12.46 15.02 -7.87
C GLN A 89 11.50 14.79 -6.71
N SER A 90 11.18 13.51 -6.42
CA SER A 90 10.32 13.18 -5.27
C SER A 90 11.01 13.48 -3.93
N LYS A 91 12.32 13.25 -3.81
CA LYS A 91 13.11 13.60 -2.62
C LYS A 91 13.11 15.11 -2.40
N GLN A 92 13.33 15.89 -3.45
CA GLN A 92 13.24 17.35 -3.40
C GLN A 92 11.85 17.82 -2.97
N LYS A 93 10.79 17.16 -3.46
CA LYS A 93 9.41 17.48 -3.03
C LYS A 93 9.22 17.22 -1.54
N VAL A 94 9.60 16.05 -1.05
CA VAL A 94 9.50 15.71 0.39
C VAL A 94 10.29 16.71 1.22
N HIS A 95 11.55 16.98 0.84
CA HIS A 95 12.39 17.94 1.54
C HIS A 95 11.75 19.32 1.62
N ALA A 96 11.23 19.86 0.51
CA ALA A 96 10.58 21.15 0.50
C ALA A 96 9.32 21.21 1.41
N LEU A 97 8.53 20.13 1.44
CA LEU A 97 7.34 20.04 2.30
C LEU A 97 7.72 19.96 3.77
N MET A 98 8.73 19.17 4.11
CA MET A 98 9.21 19.05 5.50
C MET A 98 9.87 20.33 5.98
N THR A 99 10.65 21.02 5.13
CA THR A 99 11.21 22.35 5.46
C THR A 99 10.13 23.39 5.72
N LEU A 100 9.01 23.36 4.98
CA LEU A 100 7.87 24.24 5.24
C LEU A 100 7.24 23.96 6.62
N LEU A 101 7.27 22.71 7.07
CA LEU A 101 6.63 22.24 8.29
C LEU A 101 7.58 22.20 9.51
N ASP A 102 8.86 22.54 9.35
CA ASP A 102 9.88 22.40 10.40
C ASP A 102 9.56 23.20 11.68
N GLY A 103 8.87 24.34 11.55
CA GLY A 103 8.54 25.24 12.66
C GLY A 103 7.19 24.99 13.33
N VAL A 104 6.43 23.96 12.96
CA VAL A 104 5.10 23.71 13.52
C VAL A 104 5.18 23.08 14.90
N ASP A 105 4.27 23.42 15.81
CA ASP A 105 4.21 22.85 17.16
C ASP A 105 3.61 21.44 17.17
N SER A 106 2.84 21.10 16.14
CA SER A 106 2.23 19.78 15.95
C SER A 106 1.95 19.52 14.48
N LEU A 107 2.03 18.26 14.05
CA LEU A 107 1.78 17.86 12.67
C LEU A 107 0.68 16.80 12.59
N ILE A 108 -0.27 17.02 11.69
CA ILE A 108 -1.27 16.05 11.27
C ILE A 108 -0.85 15.49 9.91
N ILE A 109 -0.68 14.17 9.84
CA ILE A 109 -0.48 13.46 8.58
C ILE A 109 -1.83 12.83 8.18
N ASP A 110 -2.43 13.35 7.11
CA ASP A 110 -3.74 12.88 6.63
C ASP A 110 -3.58 11.83 5.52
N LEU A 111 -3.90 10.58 5.88
CA LEU A 111 -3.83 9.41 5.00
C LEU A 111 -5.21 8.81 4.69
N ARG A 112 -6.31 9.53 4.96
CA ARG A 112 -7.68 8.96 4.81
C ARG A 112 -7.99 8.46 3.40
N GLU A 113 -7.43 9.14 2.40
CA GLU A 113 -7.59 8.79 0.98
C GLU A 113 -6.31 8.15 0.40
N ASN A 114 -5.41 7.63 1.24
CA ASN A 114 -4.15 7.08 0.80
C ASN A 114 -4.30 5.64 0.27
N GLY A 115 -3.98 5.45 -1.01
CA GLY A 115 -4.06 4.17 -1.70
C GLY A 115 -2.79 3.29 -1.62
N GLY A 116 -1.82 3.66 -0.78
CA GLY A 116 -0.54 2.97 -0.64
C GLY A 116 0.48 3.36 -1.72
N GLY A 117 1.47 2.49 -1.95
CA GLY A 117 2.51 2.70 -2.95
C GLY A 117 3.86 2.13 -2.52
N GLU A 118 4.92 2.88 -2.78
CA GLU A 118 6.31 2.43 -2.65
C GLU A 118 6.82 2.47 -1.19
N ALA A 119 7.37 1.35 -0.72
CA ALA A 119 7.91 1.22 0.63
C ALA A 119 9.10 2.15 0.89
N ALA A 120 9.94 2.40 -0.13
CA ALA A 120 11.06 3.33 -0.01
C ALA A 120 10.61 4.79 0.28
N MET A 121 9.42 5.20 -0.14
CA MET A 121 8.89 6.53 0.19
C MET A 121 8.39 6.59 1.64
N VAL A 122 7.82 5.50 2.16
CA VAL A 122 7.51 5.36 3.59
C VAL A 122 8.80 5.50 4.42
N GLN A 123 9.87 4.84 3.99
CA GLN A 123 11.18 4.92 4.61
C GLN A 123 11.74 6.35 4.64
N LEU A 124 11.69 7.05 3.49
CA LEU A 124 12.15 8.44 3.38
C LEU A 124 11.35 9.40 4.27
N ILE A 125 10.01 9.31 4.26
CA ILE A 125 9.16 10.19 5.08
C ILE A 125 9.38 9.90 6.56
N SER A 126 9.47 8.62 6.96
CA SER A 126 9.69 8.23 8.36
C SER A 126 11.01 8.76 8.92
N SER A 127 12.06 8.90 8.09
CA SER A 127 13.34 9.48 8.49
C SER A 127 13.26 10.92 9.00
N TYR A 128 12.25 11.70 8.60
CA TYR A 128 12.07 13.06 9.12
C TYR A 128 11.54 13.09 10.56
N PHE A 129 11.02 11.98 11.06
CA PHE A 129 10.35 11.91 12.37
C PHE A 129 11.12 11.10 13.42
N LEU A 130 12.22 10.46 13.03
CA LEU A 130 12.97 9.54 13.87
C LEU A 130 14.43 9.98 13.90
N ASP A 131 14.91 10.31 15.10
CA ASP A 131 16.23 10.90 15.35
C ASP A 131 17.38 9.88 15.28
N GLN A 132 17.06 8.59 15.47
CA GLN A 132 18.02 7.49 15.38
C GLN A 132 17.77 6.61 14.15
N ARG A 133 18.82 5.93 13.71
CA ARG A 133 18.69 4.84 12.72
C ARG A 133 17.77 3.75 13.28
N THR A 134 16.54 3.71 12.78
CA THR A 134 15.45 2.91 13.34
C THR A 134 14.99 1.87 12.32
N HIS A 135 14.82 0.62 12.76
CA HIS A 135 14.20 -0.43 11.94
C HIS A 135 12.70 -0.16 11.82
N LEU A 136 12.22 -0.02 10.59
CA LEU A 136 10.81 0.27 10.33
C LEU A 136 10.01 -1.02 10.15
N ASN A 137 10.45 -1.88 9.22
CA ASN A 137 9.83 -3.16 8.93
C ASN A 137 10.77 -4.05 8.12
N SER A 138 10.35 -5.30 7.95
CA SER A 138 10.99 -6.27 7.04
C SER A 138 9.93 -6.97 6.20
N PHE A 139 10.25 -7.18 4.92
CA PHE A 139 9.48 -8.05 4.03
C PHE A 139 10.21 -9.37 3.83
N TYR A 140 9.56 -10.47 4.16
CA TYR A 140 10.04 -11.81 3.87
C TYR A 140 9.31 -12.37 2.64
N SER A 141 10.07 -12.78 1.63
CA SER A 141 9.55 -13.38 0.40
C SER A 141 9.79 -14.88 0.42
N ARG A 142 8.72 -15.67 0.58
CA ARG A 142 8.81 -17.13 0.77
C ARG A 142 9.36 -17.89 -0.44
N ASP A 143 9.08 -17.39 -1.63
CA ASP A 143 9.47 -17.94 -2.93
C ASP A 143 10.98 -17.87 -3.17
N THR A 144 11.61 -16.77 -2.76
CA THR A 144 13.06 -16.54 -2.89
C THR A 144 13.82 -16.79 -1.59
N GLY A 145 13.11 -16.92 -0.47
CA GLY A 145 13.69 -17.03 0.87
C GLY A 145 14.38 -15.76 1.37
N LYS A 146 14.20 -14.62 0.68
CA LYS A 146 14.88 -13.36 1.00
C LYS A 146 14.09 -12.55 2.01
N THR A 147 14.81 -11.89 2.93
CA THR A 147 14.29 -10.84 3.80
C THR A 147 14.88 -9.50 3.36
N SER A 148 14.03 -8.54 3.04
CA SER A 148 14.41 -7.15 2.80
C SER A 148 14.05 -6.32 4.02
N GLU A 149 15.02 -5.59 4.57
CA GLU A 149 14.82 -4.74 5.74
C GLU A 149 14.81 -3.28 5.35
N TYR A 150 13.94 -2.51 5.99
CA TYR A 150 13.81 -1.07 5.78
C TYR A 150 14.14 -0.36 7.09
N TRP A 151 15.12 0.52 7.00
CA TRP A 151 15.66 1.29 8.12
C TRP A 151 15.57 2.76 7.78
N THR A 152 15.41 3.66 8.75
CA THR A 152 15.50 5.10 8.45
C THR A 152 16.83 5.41 7.76
N VAL A 153 16.74 6.25 6.73
CA VAL A 153 17.86 6.80 5.98
C VAL A 153 18.36 8.10 6.62
N PRO A 154 19.67 8.43 6.47
CA PRO A 154 20.24 9.71 6.93
C PRO A 154 19.64 10.93 6.24
#